data_AF-A0A2T3YSS2-F1
#
_entry.id   AF-A0A2T3YSS2-F1
#
_cell.length_a   1.000
_cell.length_b   1.000
_cell.length_c   1.000
_cell.angle_alpha   90.00
_cell.angle_beta   90.00
_cell.angle_gamma   90.00
#
_symmetry.space_group_name_H-M   'P 1'
#
loop_
_entity.id
_entity.type
_entity.pdbx_description
1 polymer ?
#
loop_
_entity_poly.entity_id
_entity_poly.type
_entity_poly.pdbx_seq_one_letter_code
_entity_poly.pdbx_strand_id
1 'polypeptide(L)'
;MHGYAETWLSNGPLGFCLEKPLDENPDFSQNPDDSYLAQLLYLLLADSSEDSNLCCAALNSLRRLLAMAATPGQTITIKTLTYSWPVQVPQKYITLISERKPKALIVLAHYCVMLKMLDSFWFMEGCAARILEQCRQNLESQWHRYIEWPLSVVGIYDGAI
;
A
#
# COMPACT_ATOMS: atom_id res chain seq x y z
N MET A 1 30.05 -10.83 -2.63
CA MET A 1 30.76 -10.06 -1.59
C MET A 1 29.82 -9.31 -0.61
N HIS A 2 28.53 -9.10 -0.91
CA HIS A 2 27.61 -8.34 -0.04
C HIS A 2 27.19 -9.03 1.28
N GLY A 3 27.11 -10.37 1.33
CA GLY A 3 26.54 -11.07 2.50
C GLY A 3 27.42 -11.16 3.76
N TYR A 4 28.74 -11.01 3.66
CA TYR A 4 29.64 -11.14 4.83
C TYR A 4 29.63 -9.91 5.75
N ALA A 5 29.46 -8.71 5.18
CA ALA A 5 29.39 -7.49 5.96
C ALA A 5 28.06 -7.37 6.72
N GLU A 6 26.95 -7.75 6.07
CA GLU A 6 25.61 -7.71 6.65
C GLU A 6 25.45 -8.68 7.82
N THR A 7 26.00 -9.90 7.68
CA THR A 7 26.03 -10.90 8.76
C THR A 7 26.92 -10.48 9.93
N TRP A 8 28.05 -9.82 9.68
CA TRP A 8 28.87 -9.28 10.77
C TRP A 8 28.19 -8.11 11.49
N LEU A 9 27.60 -7.18 10.74
CA LEU A 9 26.90 -6.01 11.28
C LEU A 9 25.67 -6.40 12.11
N SER A 10 24.87 -7.36 11.64
CA SER A 10 23.67 -7.85 12.33
C SER A 10 23.97 -8.61 13.62
N ASN A 11 25.12 -9.28 13.72
CA ASN A 11 25.57 -9.94 14.94
C ASN A 11 26.37 -9.02 15.89
N GLY A 12 26.64 -7.77 15.48
CA GLY A 12 27.33 -6.79 16.29
C GLY A 12 26.47 -6.17 17.40
N PRO A 13 27.06 -5.42 18.33
CA PRO A 13 26.34 -4.76 19.43
C PRO A 13 25.33 -3.72 18.96
N LEU A 14 25.40 -3.27 17.70
CA LEU A 14 24.44 -2.36 17.06
C LEU A 14 23.48 -3.08 16.10
N GLY A 15 23.49 -4.41 16.04
CA GLY A 15 22.66 -5.19 15.12
C GLY A 15 21.16 -4.90 15.27
N PHE A 16 20.72 -4.59 16.49
CA PHE A 16 19.33 -4.20 16.77
C PHE A 16 18.91 -2.85 16.15
N CYS A 17 19.87 -2.00 15.77
CA CYS A 17 19.62 -0.72 15.10
C CYS A 17 19.49 -0.86 13.58
N LEU A 18 19.82 -2.02 13.01
CA LEU A 18 19.81 -2.19 11.56
C LEU A 18 18.38 -2.38 11.06
N GLU A 19 17.96 -1.49 10.16
CA GLU A 19 16.80 -1.74 9.33
C GLU A 19 17.12 -2.94 8.44
N LYS A 20 16.29 -3.99 8.53
CA LYS A 20 16.38 -5.11 7.61
C LYS A 20 16.03 -4.60 6.20
N PRO A 21 16.62 -5.17 5.14
CA PRO A 21 16.18 -4.87 3.78
C PRO A 21 14.68 -5.07 3.60
N LEU A 22 14.09 -4.37 2.62
CA LEU A 22 12.71 -4.62 2.22
C LEU A 22 12.55 -6.10 1.83
N ASP A 23 11.61 -6.79 2.46
CA ASP A 23 11.36 -8.20 2.20
C ASP A 23 10.68 -8.36 0.83
N GLU A 24 11.28 -9.17 -0.03
CA GLU A 24 10.72 -9.50 -1.34
C GLU A 24 9.50 -10.41 -1.25
N ASN A 25 9.43 -11.25 -0.22
CA ASN A 25 8.37 -12.24 -0.04
C ASN A 25 7.94 -12.31 1.44
N PRO A 26 7.35 -11.22 1.98
CA PRO A 26 6.84 -11.22 3.35
C PRO A 26 5.71 -12.23 3.51
N ASP A 27 5.54 -12.70 4.74
CA ASP A 27 4.41 -13.53 5.12
C ASP A 27 3.10 -12.71 5.09
N PHE A 28 2.33 -12.86 4.01
CA PHE A 28 1.06 -12.14 3.83
C PHE A 28 0.04 -12.44 4.92
N SER A 29 0.15 -13.56 5.65
CA SER A 29 -0.75 -13.89 6.75
C SER A 29 -0.61 -12.95 7.96
N GLN A 30 0.49 -12.19 8.04
CA GLN A 30 0.68 -11.17 9.07
C GLN A 30 -0.32 -10.02 8.94
N ASN A 31 -0.81 -9.73 7.71
CA ASN A 31 -1.85 -8.74 7.49
C ASN A 31 -3.23 -9.41 7.41
N PRO A 32 -4.10 -9.28 8.43
CA PRO A 32 -5.42 -9.91 8.44
C PRO A 32 -6.33 -9.41 7.29
N ASP A 33 -6.10 -8.20 6.81
CA ASP A 33 -6.88 -7.58 5.74
C ASP A 33 -6.39 -7.95 4.32
N ASP A 34 -5.34 -8.75 4.18
CA ASP A 34 -4.77 -9.11 2.88
C ASP A 34 -5.78 -9.81 1.95
N SER A 35 -6.77 -10.49 2.53
CA SER A 35 -7.85 -11.14 1.77
C SER A 35 -8.63 -10.16 0.88
N TYR A 36 -8.87 -8.91 1.32
CA TYR A 36 -9.52 -7.88 0.53
C TYR A 36 -8.66 -7.46 -0.67
N LEU A 37 -7.35 -7.31 -0.45
CA LEU A 37 -6.39 -6.94 -1.50
C LEU A 37 -6.19 -8.08 -2.50
N ALA A 38 -6.18 -9.33 -2.03
CA ALA A 38 -6.10 -10.52 -2.86
C ALA A 38 -7.32 -10.64 -3.78
N GLN A 39 -8.53 -10.38 -3.27
CA GLN A 39 -9.75 -10.32 -4.08
C GLN A 39 -9.66 -9.26 -5.19
N LEU A 40 -9.06 -8.11 -4.88
CA LEU A 40 -8.90 -7.01 -5.82
C LEU A 40 -7.94 -7.35 -6.98
N LEU A 41 -6.94 -8.20 -6.75
CA LEU A 41 -6.08 -8.70 -7.84
C LEU A 41 -6.87 -9.45 -8.91
N TYR A 42 -7.85 -10.27 -8.52
CA TYR A 42 -8.70 -10.97 -9.49
C TYR A 42 -9.50 -10.01 -10.35
N LEU A 43 -10.01 -8.92 -9.75
CA LEU A 43 -10.70 -7.86 -10.49
C LEU A 43 -9.78 -7.19 -11.51
N LEU A 44 -8.56 -6.85 -11.09
CA LEU A 44 -7.61 -6.19 -11.97
C LEU A 44 -7.27 -7.12 -13.14
N LEU A 45 -6.87 -8.36 -12.86
CA LEU A 45 -6.50 -9.39 -13.85
C LEU A 45 -7.63 -9.82 -14.80
N ALA A 46 -8.88 -9.42 -14.57
CA ALA A 46 -10.01 -9.76 -15.44
C ALA A 46 -9.85 -9.29 -16.89
N ASP A 47 -8.97 -8.32 -17.14
CA ASP A 47 -8.57 -7.89 -18.48
C ASP A 47 -7.04 -7.90 -18.60
N SER A 48 -6.52 -8.40 -19.71
CA SER A 48 -5.10 -8.64 -19.98
C SER A 48 -4.37 -7.41 -20.55
N SER A 49 -4.86 -6.20 -20.29
CA SER A 49 -4.25 -4.95 -20.75
C SER A 49 -2.96 -4.61 -20.01
N GLU A 50 -2.07 -3.83 -20.65
CA GLU A 50 -0.84 -3.34 -20.01
C GLU A 50 -1.15 -2.52 -18.76
N ASP A 51 -2.17 -1.66 -18.81
CA ASP A 51 -2.66 -0.85 -17.68
C ASP A 51 -3.06 -1.72 -16.48
N SER A 52 -3.71 -2.85 -16.77
CA SER A 52 -4.12 -3.83 -15.76
C SER A 52 -2.91 -4.46 -15.07
N ASN A 53 -1.89 -4.85 -15.84
CA ASN A 53 -0.65 -5.40 -15.31
C ASN A 53 0.09 -4.39 -14.42
N LEU A 54 0.10 -3.10 -14.81
CA LEU A 54 0.67 -2.02 -14.00
C LEU A 54 -0.07 -1.85 -12.68
N CYS A 55 -1.40 -1.88 -12.69
CA CYS A 55 -2.21 -1.82 -11.47
C CYS A 55 -1.97 -3.06 -10.57
N CYS A 56 -1.88 -4.26 -11.15
CA CYS A 56 -1.58 -5.49 -10.42
C CYS A 56 -0.21 -5.43 -9.74
N ALA A 57 0.81 -4.95 -10.46
CA ALA A 57 2.16 -4.79 -9.90
C ALA A 57 2.16 -3.80 -8.74
N ALA A 58 1.48 -2.65 -8.90
CA ALA A 58 1.35 -1.65 -7.85
C ALA A 58 0.63 -2.20 -6.60
N LEU A 59 -0.46 -2.96 -6.81
CA LEU A 59 -1.20 -3.61 -5.72
C LEU A 59 -0.37 -4.70 -5.01
N ASN A 60 0.39 -5.51 -5.75
CA ASN A 60 1.26 -6.51 -5.13
C ASN A 60 2.38 -5.88 -4.29
N SER A 61 2.97 -4.77 -4.75
CA SER A 61 3.89 -3.98 -3.92
C SER A 61 3.21 -3.47 -2.65
N LEU A 62 1.96 -2.99 -2.75
CA LEU A 62 1.19 -2.53 -1.59
C LEU A 62 0.93 -3.67 -0.58
N ARG A 63 0.50 -4.84 -1.06
CA ARG A 63 0.27 -6.04 -0.23
C ARG A 63 1.51 -6.43 0.55
N ARG A 64 2.68 -6.42 -0.11
CA ARG A 64 3.97 -6.70 0.54
C ARG A 64 4.26 -5.70 1.65
N LEU A 65 4.11 -4.41 1.38
CA LEU A 65 4.39 -3.37 2.37
C LEU A 65 3.43 -3.40 3.57
N LEU A 66 2.16 -3.73 3.35
CA LEU A 66 1.18 -3.92 4.43
C LEU A 66 1.48 -5.17 5.26
N ALA A 67 1.87 -6.29 4.62
CA ALA A 67 2.33 -7.48 5.34
C ALA A 67 3.55 -7.16 6.21
N MET A 68 4.55 -6.47 5.66
CA MET A 68 5.73 -6.01 6.42
C MET A 68 5.38 -5.08 7.57
N ALA A 69 4.44 -4.16 7.37
CA ALA A 69 3.97 -3.25 8.40
C ALA A 69 3.28 -3.98 9.57
N ALA A 70 2.66 -5.13 9.30
CA ALA A 70 2.01 -5.96 10.29
C ALA A 70 2.96 -6.98 10.96
N THR A 71 4.15 -7.22 10.39
CA THR A 71 5.12 -8.20 10.91
C THR A 71 5.64 -7.83 12.31
N PRO A 72 5.54 -8.74 13.30
CA PRO A 72 6.11 -8.53 14.63
C PRO A 72 7.64 -8.36 14.58
N GLY A 73 8.16 -7.36 15.31
CA GLY A 73 9.60 -7.10 15.35
C GLY A 73 10.17 -6.49 14.06
N GLN A 74 9.32 -5.92 13.20
CA GLN A 74 9.75 -5.15 12.04
C GLN A 74 10.65 -3.98 12.46
N THR A 75 11.83 -3.86 11.84
CA THR A 75 12.79 -2.79 12.17
C THR A 75 12.65 -1.57 11.26
N ILE A 76 12.10 -1.73 10.05
CA ILE A 76 11.79 -0.60 9.15
C ILE A 76 10.58 0.17 9.68
N THR A 77 10.70 1.49 9.80
CA THR A 77 9.59 2.31 10.30
C THR A 77 8.38 2.32 9.35
N ILE A 78 7.17 2.46 9.91
CA ILE A 78 5.94 2.55 9.10
C ILE A 78 5.98 3.72 8.10
N LYS A 79 6.64 4.81 8.48
CA LYS A 79 6.89 5.98 7.64
C LYS A 79 7.74 5.61 6.43
N THR A 80 8.84 4.89 6.63
CA THR A 80 9.71 4.42 5.54
C THR A 80 8.94 3.47 4.61
N LEU A 81 8.20 2.50 5.16
CA LEU A 81 7.39 1.58 4.35
C LEU A 81 6.35 2.33 3.50
N THR A 82 5.61 3.25 4.12
CA THR A 82 4.58 4.04 3.44
C THR A 82 5.16 4.86 2.30
N TYR A 83 6.24 5.62 2.53
CA TYR A 83 6.86 6.43 1.48
C TYR A 83 7.65 5.63 0.43
N SER A 84 7.97 4.37 0.70
CA SER A 84 8.63 3.51 -0.29
C SER A 84 7.70 3.10 -1.44
N TRP A 85 6.38 3.03 -1.20
CA TRP A 85 5.44 2.54 -2.22
C TRP A 85 5.42 3.40 -3.50
N PRO A 86 5.29 4.76 -3.42
CA PRO A 86 5.34 5.61 -4.61
C PRO A 86 6.66 5.51 -5.40
N VAL A 87 7.75 5.12 -4.73
CA VAL A 87 9.07 4.94 -5.36
C VAL A 87 9.18 3.58 -6.07
N GLN A 88 8.44 2.57 -5.61
CA GLN A 88 8.43 1.22 -6.19
C GLN A 88 7.52 1.08 -7.41
N VAL A 89 6.46 1.89 -7.50
CA VAL A 89 5.51 1.77 -8.62
C VAL A 89 6.07 2.38 -9.92
N PRO A 90 5.80 1.77 -11.09
CA PRO A 90 6.30 2.30 -12.36
C PRO A 90 5.75 3.70 -12.66
N GLN A 91 6.54 4.57 -13.29
CA GLN A 91 6.08 5.90 -13.72
C GLN A 91 4.80 5.83 -14.59
N LYS A 92 4.67 4.80 -15.42
CA LYS A 92 3.46 4.56 -16.23
C LYS A 92 2.20 4.41 -15.36
N TYR A 93 2.29 3.78 -14.19
CA TYR A 93 1.16 3.67 -13.27
C TYR A 93 0.73 5.04 -12.73
N ILE A 94 1.70 5.93 -12.44
CA ILE A 94 1.41 7.31 -12.04
C ILE A 94 0.68 8.07 -13.15
N THR A 95 1.02 7.81 -14.42
CA THR A 95 0.26 8.34 -15.57
C THR A 95 -1.19 7.86 -15.55
N LEU A 96 -1.46 6.57 -15.26
CA LEU A 96 -2.83 6.05 -15.17
C LEU A 96 -3.67 6.71 -14.06
N ILE A 97 -3.04 7.03 -12.92
CA ILE A 97 -3.68 7.84 -11.86
C ILE A 97 -4.04 9.22 -12.41
N SER A 98 -3.11 9.84 -13.14
CA SER A 98 -3.28 11.18 -13.70
C SER A 98 -4.40 11.23 -14.75
N GLU A 99 -4.55 10.15 -15.52
CA GLU A 99 -5.64 9.89 -16.47
C GLU A 99 -6.95 9.43 -15.79
N ARG A 100 -6.96 9.30 -14.45
CA ARG A 100 -8.12 8.87 -13.65
C ARG A 100 -8.67 7.50 -14.08
N LYS A 101 -7.79 6.59 -14.48
CA LYS A 101 -8.20 5.22 -14.81
C LYS A 101 -8.79 4.55 -13.56
N PRO A 102 -10.00 3.95 -13.63
CA PRO A 102 -10.68 3.42 -12.43
C PRO A 102 -9.84 2.41 -11.64
N LYS A 103 -9.21 1.46 -12.34
CA LYS A 103 -8.32 0.45 -11.72
C LYS A 103 -7.15 1.08 -10.96
N ALA A 104 -6.55 2.14 -11.51
CA ALA A 104 -5.43 2.82 -10.86
C ALA A 104 -5.89 3.64 -9.64
N LEU A 105 -7.03 4.33 -9.74
CA LEU A 105 -7.61 5.06 -8.61
C LEU A 105 -8.03 4.14 -7.47
N ILE A 106 -8.52 2.93 -7.77
CA ILE A 106 -8.81 1.90 -6.77
C ILE A 106 -7.53 1.53 -6.02
N VAL A 107 -6.43 1.22 -6.72
CA VAL A 107 -5.16 0.87 -6.03
C VAL A 107 -4.63 2.05 -5.21
N LEU A 108 -4.74 3.29 -5.71
CA LEU A 108 -4.39 4.50 -4.95
C LEU A 108 -5.27 4.68 -3.69
N ALA A 109 -6.56 4.38 -3.77
CA ALA A 109 -7.47 4.42 -2.63
C ALA A 109 -7.02 3.43 -1.54
N HIS A 110 -6.57 2.23 -1.92
CA HIS A 110 -6.02 1.25 -0.96
C HIS A 110 -4.69 1.72 -0.35
N TYR A 111 -3.84 2.43 -1.10
CA TYR A 111 -2.64 3.05 -0.53
C TYR A 111 -2.95 4.08 0.56
N CYS A 112 -4.14 4.71 0.53
CA CYS A 112 -4.56 5.65 1.57
C CYS A 112 -4.66 4.99 2.96
N VAL A 113 -4.83 3.66 3.04
CA VAL A 113 -4.77 2.92 4.31
C VAL A 113 -3.39 3.01 4.96
N MET A 114 -2.31 2.90 4.18
CA MET A 114 -0.96 3.13 4.69
C MET A 114 -0.75 4.60 5.07
N LEU A 115 -1.24 5.54 4.24
CA LEU A 115 -1.14 6.98 4.56
C LEU A 115 -1.85 7.32 5.87
N LYS A 116 -2.98 6.66 6.18
CA LYS A 116 -3.71 6.84 7.43
C LYS A 116 -2.87 6.49 8.66
N MET A 117 -1.97 5.52 8.54
CA MET A 117 -1.03 5.17 9.62
C MET A 117 -0.04 6.30 9.94
N LEU A 118 0.07 7.31 9.07
CA LEU A 118 0.90 8.49 9.27
C LEU A 118 0.14 9.69 9.83
N ASP A 119 -1.16 9.57 10.15
CA ASP A 119 -1.96 10.68 10.68
C ASP A 119 -1.42 11.23 12.01
N SER A 120 -0.60 10.48 12.75
CA SER A 120 0.08 10.97 13.95
C SER A 120 1.10 12.09 13.67
N PHE A 121 1.54 12.24 12.42
CA PHE A 121 2.39 13.36 12.02
C PHE A 121 1.52 14.55 11.63
N TRP A 122 1.72 15.67 12.32
CA TRP A 122 0.91 16.89 12.14
C TRP A 122 0.77 17.38 10.69
N PHE A 123 1.78 17.15 9.83
CA PHE A 123 1.75 17.57 8.43
C PHE A 123 1.06 16.55 7.50
N MET A 124 0.79 15.34 7.98
CA MET A 124 0.08 14.28 7.26
C MET A 124 -1.38 14.15 7.67
N GLU A 125 -1.78 14.76 8.78
CA GLU A 125 -3.15 14.72 9.30
C GLU A 125 -4.19 15.03 8.21
N GLY A 126 -5.11 14.10 7.97
CA GLY A 126 -6.18 14.23 6.99
C GLY A 126 -5.74 14.09 5.52
N CYS A 127 -4.46 13.86 5.24
CA CYS A 127 -3.95 13.68 3.88
C CYS A 127 -4.55 12.44 3.22
N ALA A 128 -4.55 11.30 3.94
CA ALA A 128 -5.18 10.07 3.48
C ALA A 128 -6.66 10.29 3.12
N ALA A 129 -7.37 11.03 3.98
CA ALA A 129 -8.79 11.26 3.79
C ALA A 129 -9.10 12.11 2.56
N ARG A 130 -8.32 13.18 2.35
CA ARG A 130 -8.44 14.05 1.18
C ARG A 130 -8.16 13.30 -0.12
N ILE A 131 -7.10 12.50 -0.18
CA ILE A 131 -6.76 11.73 -1.38
C ILE A 131 -7.82 10.68 -1.67
N LEU A 132 -8.29 9.97 -0.64
CA LEU A 132 -9.32 8.94 -0.80
C LEU A 132 -10.64 9.51 -1.28
N GLU A 133 -11.09 10.65 -0.75
CA GLU A 133 -12.31 11.31 -1.22
C GLU A 133 -12.18 11.79 -2.68
N GLN A 134 -11.00 12.28 -3.09
CA GLN A 134 -10.74 12.58 -4.49
C GLN A 134 -10.84 11.33 -5.37
N CYS A 135 -10.30 10.19 -4.93
CA CYS A 135 -10.45 8.93 -5.65
C CYS A 135 -11.93 8.56 -5.79
N ARG A 136 -12.71 8.64 -4.70
CA ARG A 136 -14.15 8.34 -4.68
C ARG A 136 -14.94 9.22 -5.65
N GLN A 137 -14.67 10.52 -5.68
CA GLN A 137 -15.36 11.49 -6.56
C GLN A 137 -15.06 11.28 -8.04
N ASN A 138 -13.87 10.78 -8.37
CA ASN A 138 -13.47 10.50 -9.75
C ASN A 138 -13.82 9.08 -10.22
N LEU A 139 -14.30 8.22 -9.31
CA LEU A 139 -14.79 6.89 -9.62
C LEU A 139 -16.30 6.91 -9.84
N GLU A 140 -16.75 6.26 -10.91
CA GLU A 140 -18.16 5.94 -11.11
C GLU A 140 -18.67 5.02 -9.99
N SER A 141 -19.97 5.08 -9.70
CA SER A 141 -20.62 4.35 -8.60
C SER A 141 -20.38 2.84 -8.64
N GLN A 142 -20.26 2.23 -9.82
CA GLN A 142 -19.99 0.81 -9.98
C GLN A 142 -18.66 0.36 -9.35
N TRP A 143 -17.71 1.29 -9.17
CA TRP A 143 -16.40 1.00 -8.58
C TRP A 143 -16.33 1.25 -7.07
N HIS A 144 -17.32 1.94 -6.49
CA HIS A 144 -17.29 2.35 -5.08
C HIS A 144 -17.19 1.18 -4.12
N ARG A 145 -17.83 0.04 -4.44
CA ARG A 145 -17.71 -1.20 -3.64
C ARG A 145 -16.28 -1.68 -3.43
N TYR A 146 -15.35 -1.36 -4.34
CA TYR A 146 -13.95 -1.77 -4.25
C TYR A 146 -13.10 -0.86 -3.37
N ILE A 147 -13.66 0.29 -2.93
CA ILE A 147 -13.00 1.26 -2.06
C ILE A 147 -13.74 1.47 -0.73
N GLU A 148 -14.76 0.66 -0.43
CA GLU A 148 -15.49 0.69 0.85
C GLU A 148 -14.58 0.37 2.05
N TRP A 149 -13.74 -0.67 1.94
CA TRP A 149 -12.80 -1.01 3.02
C TRP A 149 -11.82 0.14 3.33
N PRO A 150 -11.13 0.76 2.34
CA PRO A 150 -10.33 1.96 2.60
C PRO A 150 -11.13 3.11 3.21
N LEU A 151 -12.37 3.35 2.77
CA LEU A 151 -13.24 4.40 3.34
C LEU A 151 -13.56 4.15 4.81
N SER A 152 -13.82 2.90 5.18
CA SER A 152 -14.01 2.46 6.56
C SER A 152 -12.76 2.69 7.39
N VAL A 153 -11.59 2.24 6.93
CA VAL A 153 -10.33 2.33 7.68
C VAL A 153 -9.87 3.78 7.88
N VAL A 154 -10.02 4.63 6.85
CA VAL A 154 -9.62 6.04 6.90
C VAL A 154 -10.59 6.88 7.75
N GLY A 155 -11.81 6.38 7.98
CA GLY A 155 -12.85 7.06 8.76
C GLY A 155 -13.68 8.05 7.95
N ILE A 156 -13.86 7.82 6.64
CA ILE A 156 -14.76 8.61 5.77
C ILE A 156 -16.15 7.95 5.68
N TYR A 157 -16.26 6.68 6.08
CA TYR A 157 -17.52 5.96 6.00
C TYR A 157 -18.43 6.26 7.20
N ASP A 158 -19.33 7.23 7.02
CA ASP A 158 -20.54 7.34 7.84
C ASP A 158 -21.52 6.26 7.38
N GLY A 159 -21.44 5.08 7.99
CA GLY A 159 -22.47 4.07 7.87
C GLY A 159 -23.78 4.62 8.42
N ALA A 160 -24.68 5.04 7.54
CA ALA A 160 -26.07 5.32 7.92
C ALA A 160 -26.67 4.05 8.56
N ILE A 161 -26.90 4.14 9.86
CA ILE A 161 -27.81 3.27 10.63
C ILE A 161 -29.12 4.05 10.80
#